data_AF-A0A928YL76-F1
#
_entry.id   AF-A0A928YL76-F1
#
_cell.length_a   1.000
_cell.length_b   1.000
_cell.length_c   1.000
_cell.angle_alpha   90.00
_cell.angle_beta   90.00
_cell.angle_gamma   90.00
#
_symmetry.space_group_name_H-M   'P 1'
#
loop_
_entity.id
_entity.type
_entity.pdbx_description
1 polymer ?
#
loop_
_entity_poly.entity_id
_entity_poly.type
_entity_poly.pdbx_seq_one_letter_code
_entity_poly.pdbx_strand_id
1 'polypeptide(L)'
;MRLQTYELEEAQIREGRQVWVHKTELWVRVRTLRGRLSVRSGVDESLATHEVRLRYAALVDVGMRFRNGTRVLDIHSIDNIGNHNRWLSCVCEERRLLGGNESS
;
A
#
# COMPACT_ATOMS: atom_id res chain seq x y z
N MET A 1 -1.99 -1.73 -19.96
CA MET A 1 -1.78 -1.50 -18.50
C MET A 1 -2.12 -2.80 -17.78
N ARG A 2 -1.20 -3.38 -16.99
CA ARG A 2 -1.24 -4.80 -16.56
C ARG A 2 -1.66 -4.93 -15.08
N LEU A 3 -2.53 -5.88 -14.77
CA LEU A 3 -2.80 -6.28 -13.39
C LEU A 3 -1.58 -7.02 -12.83
N GLN A 4 -1.25 -6.76 -11.57
CA GLN A 4 -0.16 -7.40 -10.86
C GLN A 4 -0.69 -7.99 -9.56
N THR A 5 -0.18 -9.16 -9.18
CA THR A 5 -0.46 -9.76 -7.88
C THR A 5 0.42 -9.07 -6.83
N TYR A 6 -0.19 -8.60 -5.75
CA TYR A 6 0.52 -8.12 -4.57
C TYR A 6 0.03 -8.89 -3.36
N GLU A 7 0.95 -9.15 -2.45
CA GLU A 7 0.64 -9.65 -1.13
C GLU A 7 0.19 -8.48 -0.26
N LEU A 8 -0.97 -8.60 0.39
CA LEU A 8 -1.37 -7.67 1.41
C LEU A 8 -0.78 -8.11 2.74
N GLU A 9 -0.09 -7.19 3.42
CA GLU A 9 0.47 -7.42 4.74
C GLU A 9 -0.13 -6.44 5.76
N GLU A 10 -0.49 -7.00 6.91
CA GLU A 10 -1.01 -6.26 8.05
C GLU A 10 0.12 -6.03 9.08
N ALA A 11 0.15 -4.83 9.64
CA ALA A 11 1.02 -4.53 10.77
C ALA A 11 0.46 -5.16 12.04
N GLN A 12 1.22 -6.03 12.68
CA GLN A 12 0.90 -6.61 13.98
C GLN A 12 1.98 -6.23 14.99
N ILE A 13 1.59 -5.95 16.22
CA ILE A 13 2.55 -5.75 17.31
C ILE A 13 2.81 -7.12 17.95
N ARG A 14 4.05 -7.59 17.88
CA ARG A 14 4.52 -8.79 18.59
C ARG A 14 5.68 -8.40 19.48
N GLU A 15 5.57 -8.69 20.77
CA GLU A 15 6.62 -8.40 21.77
C GLU A 15 7.10 -6.94 21.74
N GLY A 16 6.16 -5.99 21.55
CA GLY A 16 6.48 -4.56 21.48
C GLY A 16 7.10 -4.08 20.16
N ARG A 17 7.28 -4.98 19.17
CA ARG A 17 7.79 -4.64 17.84
C ARG A 17 6.72 -4.80 16.77
N GLN A 18 6.66 -3.86 15.83
CA GLN A 18 5.83 -4.01 14.64
C GLN A 18 6.43 -5.06 13.71
N VAL A 19 5.64 -6.09 13.41
CA VAL A 19 5.94 -7.12 12.41
C VAL A 19 4.87 -7.10 11.33
N TRP A 20 5.28 -7.42 10.11
CA TRP A 20 4.37 -7.46 8.97
C TRP A 20 3.99 -8.90 8.69
N VAL A 21 2.69 -9.16 8.64
CA VAL A 21 2.14 -10.51 8.48
C VAL A 21 1.33 -10.57 7.20
N HIS A 22 1.67 -11.52 6.34
CA HIS A 22 0.91 -11.81 5.13
C HIS A 22 -0.54 -12.17 5.47
N LYS A 23 -1.49 -11.47 4.85
CA LYS A 23 -2.94 -11.71 4.99
C LYS A 23 -3.50 -12.50 3.81
N THR A 24 -3.24 -12.03 2.59
CA THR A 24 -3.78 -12.62 1.36
C THR A 24 -3.07 -12.04 0.14
N GLU A 25 -3.24 -12.67 -1.02
CA GLU A 25 -2.85 -12.12 -2.31
C GLU A 25 -4.03 -11.41 -2.98
N LEU A 26 -3.76 -10.26 -3.60
CA LEU A 26 -4.76 -9.46 -4.31
C LEU A 26 -4.26 -9.07 -5.71
N TRP A 27 -5.19 -9.07 -6.66
CA TRP A 27 -4.96 -8.52 -7.98
C TRP A 27 -5.19 -7.02 -7.94
N VAL A 28 -4.13 -6.27 -8.19
CA VAL A 28 -4.17 -4.82 -8.11
C VAL A 28 -3.65 -4.17 -9.38
N ARG A 29 -4.11 -2.95 -9.63
CA ARG A 29 -3.63 -2.08 -10.68
C ARG A 29 -2.85 -0.94 -10.05
N VAL A 30 -1.54 -0.91 -10.27
CA VAL A 30 -0.68 0.17 -9.77
C VAL A 30 -0.49 1.24 -10.84
N ARG A 31 -0.66 2.51 -10.45
CA ARG A 31 -0.40 3.68 -11.27
C ARG A 31 0.53 4.62 -10.51
N THR A 32 1.66 5.00 -11.10
CA THR A 32 2.52 6.05 -10.54
C THR A 32 1.84 7.40 -10.70
N LEU A 33 1.77 8.16 -9.62
CA LEU A 33 1.27 9.53 -9.63
C LEU A 33 2.40 10.44 -10.12
N ARG A 34 2.22 11.05 -11.30
CA ARG A 34 3.16 12.07 -11.80
C ARG A 34 2.90 13.37 -11.04
N GLY A 35 3.57 13.54 -9.92
CA GLY A 35 3.44 14.70 -9.03
C GLY A 35 3.30 14.27 -7.58
N ARG A 36 4.03 14.93 -6.68
CA ARG A 36 3.91 14.77 -5.22
C ARG A 36 2.51 15.23 -4.85
N LEU A 37 1.57 14.30 -4.71
CA LEU A 37 0.20 14.66 -4.36
C LEU A 37 0.18 14.93 -2.86
N SER A 38 0.07 16.20 -2.46
CA SER A 38 -0.17 16.53 -1.05
C SER A 38 -1.54 16.00 -0.68
N VAL A 39 -1.61 14.87 0.02
CA VAL A 39 -2.87 14.37 0.55
C VAL A 39 -3.29 15.33 1.66
N ARG A 40 -4.30 16.17 1.39
CA ARG A 40 -4.78 17.17 2.34
C ARG A 40 -5.69 16.51 3.38
N SER A 41 -5.08 15.74 4.28
CA SER A 41 -5.72 15.20 5.49
C SER A 41 -4.88 15.53 6.72
N GLY A 42 -4.72 16.83 7.00
CA GLY A 42 -4.47 17.37 8.34
C GLY A 42 -3.16 17.07 9.08
N VAL A 43 -2.47 15.96 8.82
CA VAL A 43 -1.23 15.57 9.48
C VAL A 43 -0.41 14.76 8.48
N ASP A 44 0.82 15.22 8.26
CA ASP A 44 1.83 14.70 7.35
C ASP A 44 1.64 14.91 5.84
N GLU A 45 2.57 15.70 5.30
CA GLU A 45 2.83 15.93 3.89
C GLU A 45 3.47 14.67 3.27
N SER A 46 2.78 13.53 3.39
CA SER A 46 3.29 12.22 3.00
C SER A 46 3.47 12.14 1.49
N LEU A 47 4.60 11.56 1.08
CA LEU A 47 5.06 11.31 -0.29
C LEU A 47 4.17 10.27 -1.01
N ALA A 48 2.89 10.60 -1.24
CA ALA A 48 2.03 9.81 -2.09
C ALA A 48 2.62 9.72 -3.50
N THR A 49 3.13 8.55 -3.87
CA THR A 49 3.83 8.30 -5.15
C THR A 49 3.03 7.38 -6.06
N HIS A 50 2.15 6.56 -5.49
CA HIS A 50 1.42 5.52 -6.21
C HIS A 50 -0.06 5.51 -5.84
N GLU A 51 -0.88 5.15 -6.82
CA GLU A 51 -2.28 4.80 -6.63
C GLU A 51 -2.45 3.32 -6.98
N VAL A 52 -3.03 2.56 -6.06
CA VAL A 52 -3.35 1.15 -6.23
C VAL A 52 -4.86 1.02 -6.31
N ARG A 53 -5.37 0.55 -7.45
CA ARG A 53 -6.80 0.28 -7.66
C ARG A 53 -7.08 -1.21 -7.65
N LEU A 54 -8.11 -1.59 -6.92
CA LEU A 54 -8.55 -2.98 -6.80
C LEU A 54 -10.06 -3.06 -6.65
N ARG A 55 -10.60 -4.28 -6.80
CA ARG A 55 -11.98 -4.55 -6.41
C ARG A 55 -12.12 -4.33 -4.91
N TYR A 56 -13.32 -3.93 -4.49
CA TYR A 56 -13.62 -3.78 -3.08
C TYR A 56 -13.29 -5.05 -2.32
N ALA A 57 -12.45 -4.89 -1.29
CA ALA A 57 -12.01 -5.93 -0.39
C ALA A 57 -12.02 -5.34 1.01
N ALA A 58 -12.96 -5.78 1.85
CA ALA A 58 -13.15 -5.25 3.20
C ALA A 58 -11.95 -5.49 4.15
N LEU A 59 -11.01 -6.33 3.73
CA LEU A 59 -9.79 -6.67 4.46
C LEU A 59 -8.64 -5.66 4.25
N VAL A 60 -8.77 -4.72 3.31
CA VAL A 60 -7.76 -3.70 3.04
C VAL A 60 -8.03 -2.48 3.89
N ASP A 61 -7.05 -2.08 4.70
CA ASP A 61 -7.17 -0.94 5.60
C ASP A 61 -5.91 -0.04 5.57
N VAL A 62 -6.03 1.18 6.10
CA VAL A 62 -4.94 2.14 6.25
C VAL A 62 -3.89 1.59 7.23
N GLY A 63 -2.60 1.82 6.95
CA GLY A 63 -1.50 1.27 7.75
C GLY A 63 -1.11 -0.17 7.38
N MET A 64 -1.85 -0.82 6.48
CA MET A 64 -1.40 -2.03 5.80
C MET A 64 -0.47 -1.68 4.64
N ARG A 65 0.14 -2.70 4.02
CA ARG A 65 1.02 -2.50 2.85
C ARG A 65 0.84 -3.58 1.79
N PHE A 66 1.06 -3.22 0.53
CA PHE A 66 1.14 -4.16 -0.57
C PHE A 66 2.62 -4.49 -0.85
N ARG A 67 2.98 -5.78 -0.86
CA ARG A 67 4.32 -6.26 -1.17
C ARG A 67 4.35 -7.04 -2.49
N ASN A 68 5.36 -6.77 -3.31
CA ASN A 68 5.68 -7.57 -4.49
C ASN A 68 7.21 -7.68 -4.58
N GLY A 69 7.76 -8.82 -4.15
CA GLY A 69 9.20 -9.02 -4.07
C GLY A 69 9.88 -7.98 -3.16
N THR A 70 10.75 -7.15 -3.75
CA THR A 70 11.49 -6.07 -3.07
C THR A 70 10.76 -4.72 -3.04
N ARG A 71 9.60 -4.64 -3.70
CA ARG A 71 8.77 -3.45 -3.79
C ARG A 71 7.69 -3.48 -2.72
N VAL A 72 7.60 -2.41 -1.94
CA VAL A 72 6.58 -2.24 -0.91
C VAL A 72 5.82 -0.95 -1.16
N LEU A 73 4.49 -1.01 -1.09
CA LEU A 73 3.60 0.14 -1.21
C LEU A 73 2.81 0.28 0.11
N ASP A 74 3.18 1.23 0.95
CA ASP A 74 2.52 1.50 2.23
C ASP A 74 1.20 2.24 1.97
N ILE A 75 0.09 1.78 2.54
CA ILE A 75 -1.25 2.37 2.33
C ILE A 75 -1.46 3.52 3.30
N HIS A 76 -1.58 4.73 2.75
CA HIS A 76 -1.80 5.96 3.52
C HIS A 76 -3.27 6.39 3.55
N SER A 77 -4.00 6.18 2.46
CA SER A 77 -5.43 6.46 2.41
C SER A 77 -6.16 5.53 1.46
N ILE A 78 -7.45 5.34 1.72
CA ILE A 78 -8.35 4.49 0.93
C ILE A 78 -9.57 5.33 0.56
N ASP A 79 -9.91 5.34 -0.72
CA ASP A 79 -11.09 5.98 -1.29
C ASP A 79 -12.00 4.93 -1.93
N ASN A 80 -13.29 4.98 -1.61
CA ASN A 80 -14.31 4.10 -2.18
C ASN A 80 -14.93 4.75 -3.42
N ILE A 81 -14.33 4.50 -4.58
CA ILE A 81 -14.71 5.16 -5.83
C ILE A 81 -16.17 4.83 -6.16
N GLY A 82 -17.00 5.88 -6.14
CA GLY A 82 -18.40 5.83 -6.54
C GLY A 82 -19.36 5.31 -5.47
N ASN A 83 -18.96 5.21 -4.19
CA ASN A 83 -19.83 4.86 -3.05
C ASN A 83 -20.66 3.57 -3.17
N HIS A 84 -20.30 2.67 -4.09
CA HIS A 84 -21.03 1.42 -4.34
C HIS A 84 -20.23 0.17 -3.95
N ASN A 85 -19.12 0.30 -3.20
CA ASN A 85 -18.26 -0.83 -2.81
C ASN A 85 -17.85 -1.68 -4.02
N ARG A 86 -17.57 -1.05 -5.17
CA ARG A 86 -17.17 -1.78 -6.40
C ARG A 86 -15.66 -1.72 -6.62
N TRP A 87 -15.05 -0.62 -6.23
CA TRP A 87 -13.64 -0.32 -6.46
C TRP A 87 -13.08 0.46 -5.27
N LEU A 88 -11.86 0.11 -4.88
CA LEU A 88 -11.07 0.87 -3.93
C LEU A 88 -9.91 1.53 -4.67
N SER A 89 -9.62 2.77 -4.31
CA SER A 89 -8.39 3.48 -4.65
C SER A 89 -7.58 3.67 -3.39
N CYS A 90 -6.43 3.01 -3.31
CA CYS A 90 -5.48 3.22 -2.24
C CYS A 90 -4.41 4.19 -2.71
N VAL A 91 -4.17 5.26 -1.97
CA VAL A 91 -3.00 6.11 -2.15
C VAL A 91 -1.87 5.53 -1.33
N CYS A 92 -0.75 5.29 -2.00
CA CYS A 92 0.38 4.58 -1.43
C CYS A 92 1.69 5.34 -1.61
N GLU A 93 2.60 5.11 -0.68
CA GLU A 93 3.99 5.49 -0.80
C GLU A 93 4.83 4.26 -1.14
N GLU A 94 5.67 4.36 -2.17
CA GLU A 94 6.61 3.30 -2.49
C GLU A 94 7.84 3.37 -1.60
N ARG A 95 8.06 2.30 -0.85
CA ARG A 95 9.30 2.03 -0.12
C ARG A 95 10.05 0.92 -0.83
N ARG A 96 11.31 1.20 -1.17
CA ARG A 96 12.23 0.16 -1.62
C ARG A 96 12.85 -0.49 -0.39
N LEU A 97 12.66 -1.79 -0.21
CA LEU A 97 13.47 -2.52 0.76
C LEU A 97 14.89 -2.58 0.17
N LEU A 98 15.79 -1.76 0.72
CA LEU A 98 17.21 -1.96 0.50
C LEU A 98 17.54 -3.28 1.19
N GLY A 99 17.92 -4.30 0.41
CA GLY A 99 18.54 -5.49 0.99
C GLY A 99 19.73 -5.00 1.81
N GLY A 100 19.73 -5.29 3.10
CA GLY A 100 20.89 -5.02 3.95
C GLY A 100 22.09 -5.71 3.34
N ASN A 101 23.04 -4.92 2.81
CA ASN A 101 24.38 -5.41 2.57
C ASN A 101 25.02 -5.61 3.96
N GLU A 102 24.80 -6.76 4.56
CA GLU A 102 25.68 -7.29 5.60
C GLU A 102 26.77 -8.09 4.89
N SER A 103 27.88 -7.43 4.56
CA SER A 103 29.16 -8.08 4.23
C SER A 103 30.27 -7.07 4.53
N SER A 104 30.72 -7.05 5.79
CA SER A 104 32.06 -6.61 6.17
C SER A 104 32.97 -7.82 6.27
#